data_AF-A0A3P7MF97-F1
#
_entry.id   AF-A0A3P7MF97-F1
#
_cell.length_a   1.000
_cell.length_b   1.000
_cell.length_c   1.000
_cell.angle_alpha   90.00
_cell.angle_beta   90.00
_cell.angle_gamma   90.00
#
_symmetry.space_group_name_H-M   'P 1'
#
loop_
_entity.id
_entity.type
_entity.pdbx_description
1 polymer ?
#
loop_
_entity_poly.entity_id
_entity_poly.type
_entity_poly.pdbx_seq_one_letter_code
_entity_poly.pdbx_strand_id
1 'polypeptide(L)'
;MNESLNSSHPTLLEKVVHEEVKESVKTGCWFGDAFLFTNSANRLLYFVGGELVTVAHLDRPMYLLGYLASENRVFLSDRDLNVGVQFSFCHFTHLQLRSFFIRKLP
;
A
#
# COMPACT_ATOMS: atom_id res chain seq x y z
N MET A 1 32.62 33.65 33.55
CA MET A 1 31.49 34.56 33.27
C MET A 1 31.52 34.73 31.75
N ASN A 2 30.68 34.12 30.91
CA ASN A 2 29.44 33.38 31.09
C ASN A 2 29.26 32.48 29.86
N GLU A 3 28.55 31.40 30.06
CA GLU A 3 28.19 30.36 29.12
C GLU A 3 27.18 30.81 28.05
N SER A 4 27.23 30.09 26.92
CA SER A 4 26.08 29.50 26.23
C SER A 4 25.27 30.28 25.17
N LEU A 5 24.99 29.50 24.11
CA LEU A 5 23.83 29.54 23.20
C LEU A 5 23.87 30.52 22.03
N ASN A 6 24.39 30.06 20.89
CA ASN A 6 23.50 29.72 19.77
C ASN A 6 24.21 28.83 18.74
N SER A 7 24.36 27.54 19.04
CA SER A 7 24.55 26.52 18.02
C SER A 7 23.18 26.09 17.49
N SER A 8 22.58 26.88 16.60
CA SER A 8 21.42 26.43 15.82
C SER A 8 21.89 25.83 14.51
N HIS A 9 22.76 24.81 14.60
CA HIS A 9 22.84 23.79 13.55
C HIS A 9 21.57 22.95 13.72
N PRO A 10 20.64 22.90 12.75
CA PRO A 10 19.54 21.97 12.84
C PRO A 10 20.13 20.55 12.88
N THR A 11 19.91 19.87 13.99
CA THR A 11 20.36 18.50 14.21
C THR A 11 19.77 17.61 13.13
N LEU A 12 20.63 16.82 12.48
CA LEU A 12 20.35 15.75 11.51
C LEU A 12 19.53 14.59 12.10
N LEU A 13 18.69 14.85 13.09
CA LEU A 13 17.83 13.88 13.72
C LEU A 13 16.40 14.31 13.41
N GLU A 14 15.79 13.48 12.56
CA GLU A 14 14.34 13.36 12.42
C GLU A 14 13.64 14.33 11.47
N LYS A 15 14.20 14.59 10.29
CA LYS A 15 13.32 14.63 9.12
C LYS A 15 13.04 13.19 8.70
N VAL A 16 12.23 12.48 9.49
CA VAL A 16 11.54 11.30 8.98
C VAL A 16 10.61 11.85 7.92
N VAL A 17 11.09 11.87 6.68
CA VAL A 17 10.25 12.05 5.50
C VAL A 17 9.39 10.80 5.49
N HIS A 18 8.26 10.86 6.19
CA HIS A 18 7.14 10.01 5.83
C HIS A 18 6.82 10.44 4.41
N GLU A 19 7.17 9.60 3.44
CA GLU A 19 6.78 9.79 2.04
C GLU A 19 5.26 10.03 2.02
N GLU A 20 4.87 11.31 1.90
CA GLU A 20 3.48 11.70 1.84
C GLU A 20 2.96 11.30 0.46
N VAL A 21 2.33 10.13 0.42
CA VAL A 21 1.66 9.64 -0.77
C VAL A 21 0.44 10.53 -1.06
N LYS A 22 0.55 11.35 -2.10
CA LYS A 22 -0.54 12.21 -2.59
C LYS A 22 -1.51 11.46 -3.50
N GLU A 23 -1.92 10.26 -3.07
CA GLU A 23 -2.86 9.44 -3.83
C GLU A 23 -4.22 9.41 -3.12
N SER A 24 -5.29 9.54 -3.91
CA SER A 24 -6.64 9.48 -3.37
C SER A 24 -7.01 8.03 -3.04
N VAL A 25 -7.47 7.77 -1.82
CA VAL A 25 -7.92 6.44 -1.40
C VAL A 25 -9.45 6.40 -1.45
N LYS A 26 -10.02 5.46 -2.24
CA LYS A 26 -11.46 5.18 -2.27
C LYS A 26 -11.86 4.07 -1.30
N THR A 27 -11.18 2.94 -1.40
CA THR A 27 -11.35 1.80 -0.49
C THR A 27 -9.99 1.21 -0.20
N GLY A 28 -9.78 0.65 0.98
CA GLY A 28 -8.51 0.02 1.29
C GLY A 28 -8.59 -0.93 2.47
N CYS A 29 -7.64 -1.84 2.54
CA CYS A 29 -7.46 -2.76 3.64
C CYS A 29 -5.97 -2.91 3.97
N TRP A 30 -5.68 -3.00 5.26
CA TRP A 30 -4.35 -3.34 5.74
C TRP A 30 -4.11 -4.84 5.68
N PHE A 31 -2.91 -5.21 5.26
CA PHE A 31 -2.42 -6.58 5.29
C PHE A 31 -1.00 -6.60 5.84
N GLY A 32 -0.89 -6.86 7.14
CA GLY A 32 0.36 -6.64 7.87
C GLY A 32 0.77 -5.18 7.77
N ASP A 33 1.96 -4.92 7.21
CA ASP A 33 2.51 -3.58 7.03
C ASP A 33 2.19 -2.97 5.66
N ALA A 34 1.50 -3.72 4.78
CA ALA A 34 1.12 -3.25 3.45
C ALA A 34 -0.32 -2.74 3.46
N PHE A 35 -0.56 -1.60 2.83
CA PHE A 35 -1.89 -1.03 2.65
C PHE A 35 -2.33 -1.21 1.20
N LEU A 36 -3.31 -2.09 0.95
CA LEU A 36 -3.93 -2.24 -0.36
C LEU A 36 -5.10 -1.28 -0.49
N PHE A 37 -5.22 -0.60 -1.63
CA PHE A 37 -6.32 0.33 -1.85
C PHE A 37 -6.66 0.54 -3.32
N THR A 38 -7.88 1.00 -3.58
CA THR A 38 -8.29 1.54 -4.88
C THR A 38 -8.28 3.06 -4.85
N ASN A 39 -7.88 3.67 -5.97
CA ASN A 39 -7.84 5.13 -6.10
C ASN A 39 -8.98 5.71 -6.97
N SER A 40 -9.00 7.04 -7.09
CA SER A 40 -10.00 7.72 -7.94
C SER A 40 -9.88 7.40 -9.42
N ALA A 41 -8.68 7.05 -9.89
CA ALA A 41 -8.42 6.60 -11.25
C ALA A 41 -8.76 5.12 -11.49
N ASN A 42 -9.49 4.47 -10.57
CA ASN A 42 -9.86 3.05 -10.64
C ASN A 42 -8.63 2.15 -10.82
N ARG A 43 -7.55 2.42 -10.09
CA ARG A 43 -6.37 1.56 -10.03
C ARG A 43 -6.35 0.85 -8.69
N LEU A 44 -5.97 -0.42 -8.69
CA LEU A 44 -5.62 -1.15 -7.48
C LEU A 44 -4.13 -0.93 -7.21
N LEU A 45 -3.81 -0.36 -6.06
CA LEU A 45 -2.45 -0.11 -5.61
C LEU A 45 -2.20 -0.82 -4.28
N TYR A 46 -0.93 -1.07 -3.99
CA TYR A 46 -0.50 -1.32 -2.63
C TYR A 46 0.62 -0.35 -2.25
N PHE A 47 0.61 0.06 -0.98
CA PHE A 47 1.61 0.90 -0.36
C PHE A 47 2.35 0.09 0.69
N VAL A 48 3.68 0.00 0.57
CA VAL A 48 4.52 -0.67 1.56
C VAL A 48 5.90 -0.04 1.59
N GLY A 49 6.44 0.21 2.79
CA GLY A 49 7.79 0.73 2.95
C GLY A 49 8.05 2.09 2.28
N GLY A 50 7.01 2.92 2.10
CA GLY A 50 7.13 4.21 1.42
C GLY A 50 6.92 4.15 -0.10
N GLU A 51 6.82 2.96 -0.68
CA GLU A 51 6.64 2.79 -2.12
C GLU A 51 5.19 2.46 -2.48
N LEU A 52 4.71 3.10 -3.55
CA LEU A 52 3.45 2.77 -4.20
C LEU A 52 3.68 1.90 -5.42
N VAL A 53 2.94 0.80 -5.49
CA VAL A 53 2.98 -0.10 -6.65
C VAL A 53 1.57 -0.32 -7.18
N THR A 54 1.40 -0.13 -8.49
CA THR A 54 0.14 -0.42 -9.18
C THR A 54 0.04 -1.91 -9.47
N VAL A 55 -0.99 -2.56 -8.93
CA VAL A 55 -1.29 -3.98 -9.17
C VAL A 55 -2.06 -4.16 -10.46
N ALA A 56 -3.10 -3.35 -10.66
CA ALA A 56 -4.01 -3.47 -11.78
C ALA A 56 -4.75 -2.16 -12.09
N HIS A 57 -5.15 -2.02 -13.35
CA HIS A 57 -6.10 -1.03 -13.80
C HIS A 57 -7.49 -1.67 -13.85
N LEU A 58 -8.48 -1.00 -13.27
CA LEU A 58 -9.87 -1.45 -13.21
C LEU A 58 -10.68 -0.63 -14.22
N ASP A 59 -11.46 -1.30 -15.06
CA ASP A 59 -12.31 -0.63 -16.05
C ASP A 59 -13.48 0.13 -15.39
N ARG A 60 -13.83 -0.24 -14.15
CA ARG A 60 -14.95 0.32 -13.40
C ARG A 60 -14.58 0.50 -11.92
N PRO A 61 -15.32 1.34 -11.17
CA PRO A 61 -15.06 1.49 -9.74
C PRO A 61 -15.38 0.20 -9.00
N MET A 62 -14.35 -0.38 -8.38
CA MET A 62 -14.46 -1.57 -7.54
C MET A 62 -14.08 -1.23 -6.09
N TYR A 63 -14.69 -1.95 -5.16
CA TYR A 63 -14.53 -1.86 -3.73
C TYR A 63 -13.76 -3.09 -3.25
N LEU A 64 -12.70 -2.90 -2.45
CA LEU A 64 -11.99 -4.03 -1.84
C LEU A 64 -12.89 -4.75 -0.82
N LEU A 65 -13.05 -6.05 -1.02
CA LEU A 65 -13.69 -6.95 -0.04
C LEU A 65 -12.68 -7.56 0.93
N GLY A 66 -11.45 -7.81 0.46
CA GLY A 66 -10.38 -8.35 1.27
C GLY A 66 -9.33 -9.11 0.46
N TYR A 67 -8.30 -9.55 1.15
CA TYR A 67 -7.24 -10.39 0.59
C TYR A 67 -7.27 -11.77 1.24
N LEU A 68 -7.28 -12.82 0.41
CA LEU A 68 -7.21 -14.21 0.84
C LEU A 68 -5.79 -14.73 0.63
N ALA A 69 -5.04 -14.88 1.73
CA ALA A 69 -3.66 -15.32 1.70
C ALA A 69 -3.50 -16.77 1.19
N SER A 70 -4.46 -17.64 1.47
CA SER A 70 -4.42 -19.05 1.05
C SER A 70 -4.39 -19.21 -0.48
N GLU A 71 -5.06 -18.31 -1.20
CA GLU A 71 -5.11 -18.31 -2.66
C GLU A 71 -4.25 -17.20 -3.28
N ASN A 72 -3.67 -16.34 -2.44
CA ASN A 72 -2.98 -15.12 -2.83
C ASN A 72 -3.81 -14.26 -3.79
N ARG A 73 -5.06 -14.00 -3.42
CA ARG A 73 -6.04 -13.27 -4.26
C ARG A 73 -6.64 -12.10 -3.50
N VAL A 74 -6.78 -10.98 -4.20
CA VAL A 74 -7.59 -9.83 -3.74
C VAL A 74 -8.97 -9.96 -4.35
N PHE A 75 -9.98 -9.85 -3.50
CA PHE A 75 -11.38 -9.83 -3.90
C PHE A 75 -11.88 -8.39 -3.96
N LEU A 76 -12.51 -8.05 -5.08
CA LEU A 76 -13.19 -6.78 -5.25
C LEU A 76 -14.61 -7.00 -5.75
N SER A 77 -15.52 -6.13 -5.33
CA SER A 77 -16.89 -6.07 -5.82
C SER A 77 -17.23 -4.70 -6.37
N ASP A 78 -18.16 -4.64 -7.31
CA ASP A 78 -18.82 -3.39 -7.68
C ASP A 78 -20.03 -3.10 -6.76
N ARG A 79 -20.76 -2.02 -7.04
CA ARG A 79 -21.95 -1.63 -6.25
C ARG A 79 -23.13 -2.58 -6.41
N ASP A 80 -23.15 -3.34 -7.50
CA ASP A 80 -24.22 -4.30 -7.81
C ASP A 80 -23.95 -5.68 -7.18
N LEU A 81 -22.99 -5.75 -6.24
CA LEU A 81 -22.54 -6.96 -5.55
C LEU A 81 -22.03 -8.06 -6.50
N ASN A 82 -21.67 -7.70 -7.73
CA ASN A 82 -21.00 -8.63 -8.61
C ASN A 82 -19.56 -8.77 -8.11
N VAL A 83 -19.23 -9.95 -7.57
CA VAL A 83 -17.86 -10.35 -7.22
C VAL A 83 -17.11 -10.63 -8.53
N GLY A 84 -16.88 -9.56 -9.29
CA GLY A 84 -16.54 -9.67 -10.70
C GLY A 84 -15.05 -9.83 -10.96
N VAL A 85 -14.18 -9.51 -9.99
CA VAL A 85 -12.75 -9.44 -10.29
C VAL A 85 -11.91 -10.01 -9.15
N GLN A 86 -11.27 -11.14 -9.46
CA GLN A 86 -10.17 -11.71 -8.70
C GLN A 86 -8.88 -11.33 -9.42
N PHE A 87 -7.99 -10.62 -8.73
CA PHE A 87 -6.64 -10.42 -9.25
C PHE A 87 -5.73 -11.51 -8.69
N SER A 88 -5.27 -12.40 -9.57
CA SER A 88 -4.05 -13.17 -9.31
C SER A 88 -2.86 -12.27 -9.59
N PHE A 89 -2.02 -12.06 -8.58
CA PHE A 89 -0.76 -11.36 -8.77
C PHE A 89 0.09 -12.12 -9.80
N CYS A 90 0.45 -11.45 -10.90
CA CYS A 90 1.38 -11.99 -11.89
C CYS A 90 2.72 -12.33 -11.21
N HIS A 91 3.49 -13.29 -11.75
CA HIS A 91 4.73 -13.81 -11.14
C HIS A 91 5.70 -12.70 -10.65
N PHE A 92 5.71 -11.53 -11.30
CA PHE A 92 6.54 -10.39 -10.95
C PHE A 92 6.06 -9.62 -9.69
N THR A 93 4.76 -9.30 -9.58
CA THR A 93 4.18 -8.72 -8.36
C THR A 93 4.08 -9.76 -7.24
N HIS A 94 3.92 -11.03 -7.59
CA HIS A 94 4.00 -12.17 -6.67
C HIS A 94 5.39 -12.30 -6.03
N LEU A 95 6.50 -12.05 -6.75
CA LEU A 95 7.85 -12.05 -6.17
C LEU A 95 8.07 -10.90 -5.18
N GLN A 96 7.53 -9.71 -5.45
CA GLN A 96 7.60 -8.57 -4.52
C GLN A 96 6.74 -8.83 -3.27
N LEU A 97 5.50 -9.29 -3.44
CA LEU A 97 4.60 -9.66 -2.34
C LEU A 97 5.10 -10.87 -1.54
N ARG A 98 5.61 -11.94 -2.18
CA ARG A 98 6.20 -13.09 -1.47
C ARG A 98 7.50 -12.72 -0.77
N SER A 99 8.39 -11.95 -1.40
CA SER A 99 9.64 -11.54 -0.72
C SER A 99 9.35 -10.71 0.53
N PHE A 100 8.26 -9.93 0.52
CA PHE A 100 7.82 -9.17 1.68
C PHE A 100 7.08 -10.04 2.71
N PHE A 101 6.14 -10.88 2.25
CA PHE A 101 5.30 -11.72 3.12
C PHE A 101 6.07 -12.90 3.74
N ILE A 102 6.99 -13.53 3.01
CA ILE A 102 7.82 -14.65 3.50
C ILE A 102 8.87 -14.17 4.51
N ARG A 103 9.35 -12.91 4.42
CA ARG A 103 10.27 -12.34 5.42
C ARG A 103 9.62 -12.05 6.78
N LYS A 104 8.30 -12.24 6.91
CA LYS A 104 7.52 -12.00 8.14
C LYS A 104 6.80 -13.23 8.70
N LEU A 105 7.02 -14.42 8.12
CA LEU A 105 6.63 -15.67 8.78
C LEU A 105 7.73 -16.05 9.79
N PRO A 106 7.41 -16.34 11.06
CA PRO A 106 8.38 -16.82 12.04
C PRO A 106 9.00 -18.17 11.66
#